data_AF-A0A7N5K5G3-F1
#
_entry.id   AF-A0A7N5K5G3-F1
#
_cell.length_a   1.000
_cell.length_b   1.000
_cell.length_c   1.000
_cell.angle_alpha   90.00
_cell.angle_beta   90.00
_cell.angle_gamma   90.00
#
_symmetry.space_group_name_H-M   'P 1'
#
loop_
_entity.id
_entity.type
_entity.pdbx_description
1 polymer ?
#
loop_
_entity_poly.entity_id
_entity_poly.type
_entity_poly.pdbx_seq_one_letter_code
_entity_poly.pdbx_strand_id
1 'polypeptide(L)' 'MGSSEPLPIAEGDRRKKKKRKARATDSLPGKFEDTYKLTSELLGEGAYAKVQGAVSLQNGKEYAVKVSVSSGCQTLHKQ' A
#
# COMPACT_ATOMS: atom_id res chain seq x y z
N MET A 1 16.81 32.94 -0.89
CA MET A 1 17.14 32.03 -2.00
C MET A 1 17.10 30.62 -1.41
N GLY A 2 16.06 29.84 -1.74
CA GLY A 2 15.75 28.57 -1.10
C GLY A 2 16.69 27.45 -1.55
N SER A 3 17.26 26.73 -0.58
CA SER A 3 18.03 25.51 -0.83
C SER A 3 17.12 24.32 -0.52
N SER A 4 16.42 23.81 -1.54
CA SER A 4 15.75 22.51 -1.45
C SER A 4 16.79 21.43 -1.70
N GLU A 5 17.32 20.85 -0.64
CA GLU A 5 18.22 19.69 -0.68
C GLU A 5 17.40 18.46 -1.08
N PRO A 6 17.62 17.85 -2.26
CA PRO A 6 16.90 16.66 -2.64
C PRO A 6 17.46 15.46 -1.90
N LEU A 7 16.58 14.73 -1.20
CA LEU A 7 16.91 13.46 -0.55
C LEU A 7 17.50 12.49 -1.60
N PRO A 8 18.61 11.79 -1.30
CA PRO A 8 19.26 10.89 -2.25
C PRO A 8 18.34 9.70 -2.56
N ILE A 9 17.75 9.70 -3.75
CA ILE A 9 17.07 8.53 -4.31
C ILE A 9 18.17 7.56 -4.74
N ALA A 10 18.38 6.50 -3.96
CA ALA A 10 19.30 5.43 -4.32
C ALA A 10 18.86 4.79 -5.65
N GLU A 11 19.65 5.08 -6.68
CA GLU A 11 19.54 4.55 -8.04
C GLU A 11 19.72 3.02 -8.03
N GLY A 12 19.08 2.36 -9.00
CA GLY A 12 18.80 0.94 -8.97
C GLY A 12 20.03 0.04 -9.07
N ASP A 13 20.03 -1.08 -8.34
CA ASP A 13 20.16 -2.40 -8.94
C ASP A 13 19.93 -3.50 -7.90
N ARG A 14 19.08 -4.48 -8.26
CA ARG A 14 19.07 -5.92 -7.86
C ARG A 14 17.64 -6.48 -7.86
N ARG A 15 17.23 -6.99 -9.03
CA ARG A 15 16.10 -7.93 -9.16
C ARG A 15 16.38 -9.19 -8.33
N LYS A 16 15.92 -9.24 -7.09
CA LYS A 16 15.77 -10.50 -6.34
C LYS A 16 14.28 -10.81 -6.20
N LYS A 17 13.76 -11.69 -7.08
CA LYS A 17 12.43 -12.31 -6.94
C LYS A 17 12.42 -13.13 -5.64
N LYS A 18 12.10 -12.50 -4.50
CA LYS A 18 11.86 -13.20 -3.23
C LYS A 18 10.52 -13.95 -3.36
N LYS A 19 10.57 -15.30 -3.39
CA LYS A 19 9.37 -16.17 -3.36
C LYS A 19 8.45 -15.69 -2.23
N ARG A 20 7.24 -15.22 -2.55
CA ARG A 20 6.20 -14.92 -1.56
C ARG A 20 5.82 -16.26 -0.90
N LYS A 21 6.31 -16.50 0.32
CA LYS A 21 5.68 -17.44 1.24
C LYS A 21 4.24 -16.95 1.45
N ALA A 22 3.27 -17.73 0.99
CA ALA A 22 1.87 -17.57 1.36
C ALA A 22 1.81 -17.60 2.90
N ARG A 23 1.52 -16.47 3.52
CA ARG A 23 1.32 -16.38 4.96
C ARG A 23 -0.16 -16.16 5.22
N ALA A 24 -0.73 -17.17 5.89
CA ALA A 24 -1.87 -17.17 6.78
C ALA A 24 -2.90 -16.05 6.56
N THR A 25 -4.01 -16.43 5.94
CA THR A 25 -5.30 -15.77 6.05
C THR A 25 -5.93 -16.12 7.39
N ASP A 26 -5.40 -15.62 8.49
CA ASP A 26 -6.22 -15.57 9.70
C ASP A 26 -5.71 -14.46 10.61
N SER A 27 -6.64 -13.62 11.06
CA SER A 27 -6.41 -12.47 11.94
C SER A 27 -5.77 -11.24 11.27
N LEU A 28 -6.56 -10.45 10.54
CA LEU A 28 -6.28 -9.03 10.31
C LEU A 28 -7.42 -8.16 10.88
N PRO A 29 -7.10 -7.08 11.61
CA PRO A 29 -8.07 -6.26 12.33
C PRO A 29 -8.80 -5.33 11.37
N GLY A 30 -10.12 -5.51 11.20
CA GLY A 30 -10.96 -4.57 10.47
C GLY A 30 -10.64 -4.41 8.98
N LYS A 31 -11.56 -3.77 8.27
CA LYS A 31 -11.38 -3.37 6.88
C LYS A 31 -10.29 -2.29 6.85
N PHE A 32 -9.57 -2.14 5.73
CA PHE A 32 -8.62 -1.02 5.59
C PHE A 32 -9.30 0.35 5.85
N GLU A 33 -10.56 0.47 5.42
CA GLU A 33 -11.41 1.65 5.61
C GLU A 33 -11.68 2.01 7.08
N ASP A 34 -11.59 1.04 7.99
CA ASP A 34 -11.86 1.27 9.42
C ASP A 34 -10.68 1.99 10.12
N THR A 35 -9.48 1.91 9.55
CA THR A 35 -8.25 2.51 10.14
C THR A 35 -7.68 3.64 9.29
N TYR A 36 -7.88 3.59 7.98
CA TYR A 36 -7.29 4.50 7.02
C TYR A 36 -8.31 4.99 5.99
N LYS A 37 -8.23 6.27 5.65
CA LYS A 37 -9.03 6.88 4.59
C LYS A 37 -8.14 7.14 3.38
N LEU A 38 -8.53 6.63 2.21
CA LEU A 38 -7.86 6.96 0.96
C LEU A 38 -8.09 8.43 0.61
N THR A 39 -7.03 9.09 0.16
CA THR A 39 -7.07 10.41 -0.45
C THR A 39 -7.22 10.28 -1.96
N SER A 40 -7.68 11.34 -2.63
CA SER A 40 -7.78 11.38 -4.10
C SER A 40 -6.42 11.50 -4.79
N GLU A 41 -5.32 11.60 -4.04
CA GLU A 41 -3.99 11.74 -4.58
C GLU A 41 -3.45 10.39 -5.07
N LEU A 42 -3.18 10.32 -6.37
CA LEU A 42 -2.50 9.19 -6.99
C LEU A 42 -0.99 9.47 -7.02
N LEU A 43 -0.25 8.80 -6.13
CA LEU A 43 1.21 8.94 -6.03
C LEU A 43 1.94 8.14 -7.12
N GLY A 44 1.29 7.15 -7.73
CA GLY A 44 1.88 6.41 -8.84
C GLY A 44 0.95 5.35 -9.44
N GLU A 45 1.16 5.09 -10.73
CA GLU A 45 0.47 4.06 -11.50
C GLU A 45 1.45 2.97 -11.92
N GLY A 46 1.02 1.72 -11.84
CA GLY A 46 1.79 0.57 -12.29
C GLY A 46 0.90 -0.47 -12.97
N ALA A 47 1.50 -1.37 -13.75
CA ALA A 47 0.79 -2.30 -14.63
C ALA A 47 -0.26 -3.20 -13.93
N TYR A 48 -0.08 -3.49 -12.64
CA TYR A 48 -0.98 -4.36 -11.86
C TYR A 48 -1.33 -3.77 -10.48
N ALA A 49 -0.93 -2.53 -10.21
CA ALA A 49 -1.11 -1.92 -8.91
C ALA A 49 -1.07 -0.39 -9.03
N LYS A 50 -1.83 0.27 -8.17
CA LYS A 50 -1.82 1.74 -8.02
C LYS A 50 -1.37 2.14 -6.62
N VAL A 51 -0.63 3.22 -6.51
CA VAL A 51 -0.23 3.81 -5.22
C VAL A 51 -1.08 5.04 -5.00
N GLN A 52 -1.90 5.02 -3.95
CA GLN A 52 -2.71 6.15 -3.53
C GLN A 52 -2.25 6.66 -2.17
N GLY A 53 -2.39 7.95 -1.94
CA GLY A 53 -2.24 8.52 -0.60
C GLY A 53 -3.37 8.05 0.32
N ALA A 54 -3.07 7.85 1.59
CA ALA A 54 -4.04 7.54 2.63
C ALA A 54 -3.67 8.26 3.93
N VAL A 55 -4.68 8.60 4.72
CA VAL A 55 -4.50 9.19 6.05
C VAL A 55 -5.01 8.23 7.11
N SER A 56 -4.27 8.06 8.21
CA SER A 56 -4.75 7.27 9.35
C SER A 56 -5.76 8.07 10.17
N LEU A 57 -6.89 7.42 10.49
CA LEU A 57 -7.93 8.04 11.31
C LEU A 57 -7.50 8.22 12.78
N GLN A 58 -6.52 7.45 13.25
CA GLN A 58 -6.11 7.44 14.66
C GLN A 58 -5.11 8.56 14.99
N ASN A 59 -4.18 8.84 14.08
CA ASN A 59 -3.05 9.72 14.34
C ASN A 59 -2.88 10.83 13.29
N GLY A 60 -3.73 10.86 12.26
CA GLY A 60 -3.69 11.87 11.19
C GLY A 60 -2.47 11.80 10.29
N LYS A 61 -1.63 10.76 10.39
CA LYS A 61 -0.44 10.63 9.55
C LYS A 61 -0.79 10.21 8.14
N GLU A 62 -0.05 10.77 7.18
CA GLU A 62 -0.13 10.44 5.76
C GLU A 62 0.76 9.24 5.41
N TYR A 63 0.23 8.37 4.56
CA TYR A 63 0.84 7.12 4.13
C TYR A 63 0.62 6.88 2.64
N ALA A 64 1.61 6.28 1.98
CA ALA A 64 1.47 5.79 0.61
C ALA A 64 1.04 4.32 0.62
N VAL A 65 -0.12 4.01 0.05
CA VAL A 65 -0.70 2.66 0.07
C VAL A 65 -0.72 2.07 -1.33
N LYS A 66 -0.06 0.93 -1.48
CA LYS A 66 -0.08 0.15 -2.72
C LYS A 66 -1.32 -0.73 -2.78
N VAL A 67 -2.27 -0.35 -3.62
CA VAL A 67 -3.48 -1.11 -3.91
C VAL A 67 -3.20 -2.05 -5.08
N SER A 68 -3.23 -3.36 -4.82
CA SER A 68 -3.13 -4.39 -5.85
C SER A 68 -4.40 -5.22 -5.87
N VAL A 69 -4.97 -5.42 -7.06
CA VAL A 69 -6.14 -6.30 -7.24
C VAL A 69 -5.68 -7.73 -7.04
N SER A 70 -5.98 -8.30 -5.88
CA SER A 70 -5.80 -9.72 -5.61
C SER A 70 -7.13 -10.42 -5.89
N SER A 71 -7.18 -11.25 -6.93
CA SER A 71 -8.35 -12.06 -7.31
C SER A 71 -8.74 -13.13 -6.28
N GLY A 72 -8.08 -13.18 -5.11
CA GLY A 72 -8.25 -14.21 -4.09
C GLY A 72 -9.03 -13.81 -2.82
N CYS A 73 -9.50 -12.56 -2.68
CA CYS A 73 -10.30 -12.16 -1.52
C CYS A 73 -11.79 -12.44 -1.75
N GLN A 74 -12.16 -13.71 -1.94
CA GLN A 74 -13.56 -14.13 -1.86
C GLN A 74 -13.91 -14.38 -0.40
N THR A 75 -14.86 -13.60 0.12
CA THR A 75 -15.55 -13.87 1.38
C THR A 75 -16.16 -15.26 1.33
N LEU A 76 -15.58 -16.21 2.08
CA LEU A 76 -16.20 -17.51 2.29
C LEU A 76 -17.36 -17.31 3.28
N HIS A 77 -18.53 -16.91 2.77
CA HIS A 77 -19.78 -17.09 3.52
C HIS A 77 -20.03 -18.59 3.60
N LYS A 78 -19.70 -19.19 4.74
CA LYS A 78 -20.04 -20.58 5.02
C LYS A 78 -21.52 -20.61 5.42
N GLN A 79 -22.34 -21.23 4.58
CA GLN A 79 -23.69 -21.66 4.95
C GLN A 79 -23.62 -22.81 5.96
#